data_AF-A0A7X8CHP5-F1
#
_entry.id   AF-A0A7X8CHP5-F1
#
_cell.length_a   1.000
_cell.length_b   1.000
_cell.length_c   1.000
_cell.angle_alpha   90.00
_cell.angle_beta   90.00
_cell.angle_gamma   90.00
#
_symmetry.space_group_name_H-M   'P 1'
#
loop_
_entity.id
_entity.type
_entity.pdbx_description
1 polymer ?
#
loop_
_entity_poly.entity_id
_entity_poly.type
_entity_poly.pdbx_seq_one_letter_code
_entity_poly.pdbx_strand_id
1 'polypeptide(L)' 'MNPFVILILIILFFGAIALLVFLLRKFVPGIKEKDGVIDEETAVHEELQRVLEPIEDEETQIEMAKFHEEANKKDE' A
#
# COMPACT_ATOMS: atom_id res chain seq x y z
N MET A 1 1.75 -19.92 -49.23
CA MET A 1 2.02 -18.96 -48.14
C MET A 1 3.49 -18.64 -48.15
N ASN A 2 3.86 -17.36 -48.20
CA ASN A 2 5.26 -16.96 -48.16
C ASN A 2 5.78 -17.13 -46.70
N PRO A 3 6.87 -17.89 -46.46
CA PRO A 3 7.41 -18.11 -45.12
C PRO A 3 7.70 -16.80 -44.35
N PHE A 4 8.04 -15.71 -45.04
CA PHE A 4 8.24 -14.40 -44.43
C PHE A 4 6.96 -13.82 -43.81
N VAL A 5 5.79 -14.10 -44.38
CA VAL A 5 4.49 -13.62 -43.86
C VAL A 5 4.15 -14.30 -42.54
N ILE A 6 4.47 -15.59 -42.40
CA ILE A 6 4.28 -16.35 -41.16
C ILE A 6 5.18 -15.80 -40.05
N LEU A 7 6.44 -15.50 -40.38
CA LEU A 7 7.39 -14.88 -39.45
C LEU A 7 6.89 -13.51 -38.94
N ILE A 8 6.41 -12.65 -39.83
CA ILE A 8 5.86 -11.34 -39.47
C ILE A 8 4.63 -11.48 -38.57
N LEU A 9 3.72 -12.41 -38.88
CA LEU A 9 2.54 -12.69 -38.05
C LEU A 9 2.91 -13.13 -36.64
N ILE A 10 3.91 -14.00 -36.50
CA ILE A 10 4.39 -14.46 -35.19
C ILE A 10 4.93 -13.26 -34.38
N ILE A 11 5.78 -12.43 -34.99
CA ILE A 11 6.34 -11.24 -34.32
C ILE A 11 5.24 -10.27 -33.91
N LEU A 12 4.25 -10.02 -34.77
CA LEU A 12 3.10 -9.18 -34.46
C LEU A 12 2.29 -9.73 -33.30
N PHE A 13 2.07 -11.04 -33.26
CA PHE A 13 1.32 -11.70 -32.20
C PHE A 13 2.02 -11.56 -30.84
N PHE A 14 3.30 -11.91 -30.75
CA PHE A 14 4.07 -11.76 -29.51
C PHE A 14 4.24 -10.30 -29.11
N GLY A 15 4.41 -9.40 -30.08
CA GLY A 15 4.45 -7.95 -29.84
C GLY A 15 3.14 -7.43 -29.26
N ALA A 16 1.99 -7.86 -29.78
CA ALA A 16 0.69 -7.47 -29.26
C ALA A 16 0.46 -7.97 -27.82
N ILE A 17 0.86 -9.22 -27.52
CA ILE A 17 0.79 -9.78 -26.17
C ILE A 17 1.68 -8.98 -25.21
N ALA A 18 2.93 -8.69 -25.60
CA ALA A 18 3.85 -7.92 -24.76
C ALA A 18 3.30 -6.52 -24.47
N LEU A 19 2.72 -5.86 -25.48
CA LEU A 19 2.09 -4.55 -25.33
C LEU A 19 0.89 -4.62 -24.36
N LEU A 20 0.06 -5.66 -24.48
CA LEU A 20 -1.08 -5.90 -23.61
C LEU A 20 -0.64 -6.09 -22.16
N VAL A 21 0.38 -6.93 -21.92
CA VAL A 21 0.95 -7.14 -20.58
C VAL A 21 1.53 -5.84 -20.02
N PHE A 22 2.23 -5.04 -20.83
CA PHE A 22 2.74 -3.73 -20.42
C PHE A 22 1.63 -2.76 -20.00
N LEU A 23 0.54 -2.71 -20.78
CA LEU A 23 -0.63 -1.90 -20.47
C LEU A 23 -1.28 -2.36 -19.17
N LEU A 24 -1.48 -3.67 -18.99
CA LEU A 24 -2.01 -4.21 -17.73
C LEU A 24 -1.11 -3.85 -16.55
N ARG A 25 0.21 -4.01 -16.66
CA ARG A 25 1.15 -3.62 -15.60
C ARG A 25 1.10 -2.13 -15.27
N LYS A 26 0.84 -1.27 -16.27
CA LYS A 26 0.83 0.19 -16.09
C LYS A 26 -0.51 0.71 -15.55
N PHE A 27 -1.63 0.16 -16.00
CA PHE A 27 -2.97 0.66 -15.71
C PHE A 27 -3.73 -0.13 -14.64
N VAL A 28 -3.32 -1.35 -14.30
CA VAL A 28 -3.93 -2.12 -13.21
C VAL A 28 -3.14 -1.87 -11.92
N PRO A 29 -3.64 -1.02 -10.99
CA PRO A 29 -3.05 -0.89 -9.66
C PRO A 29 -3.19 -2.24 -8.94
N GLY A 30 -2.06 -2.80 -8.46
CA GLY A 30 -1.99 -4.10 -7.78
C GLY A 30 -1.14 -5.17 -8.47
N ILE A 31 -0.71 -4.97 -9.73
CA ILE A 31 0.25 -5.85 -10.43
C ILE A 31 1.70 -5.38 -10.26
N LYS A 32 1.91 -4.19 -9.68
CA LYS A 32 3.24 -3.81 -9.18
C LYS A 32 3.61 -4.79 -8.08
N GLU A 33 4.83 -5.32 -8.13
CA GLU A 33 5.36 -6.15 -7.05
C GLU A 33 5.03 -5.47 -5.73
N LYS A 34 4.44 -6.25 -4.82
CA LYS A 34 4.27 -5.89 -3.41
C LYS A 34 5.62 -5.80 -2.68
N ASP A 35 6.68 -5.42 -3.38
CA ASP A 35 7.77 -4.64 -2.79
C ASP A 35 7.26 -3.20 -2.62
N GLY A 36 6.05 -3.09 -2.08
CA GLY A 36 5.50 -1.85 -1.62
C GLY A 36 6.39 -1.47 -0.46
N VAL A 37 7.04 -0.32 -0.59
CA VAL A 37 7.26 0.55 0.55
C VAL A 37 5.92 0.57 1.28
N ILE A 38 5.76 -0.31 2.29
CA ILE A 38 4.68 -0.16 3.24
C ILE A 38 5.03 1.18 3.84
N ASP A 39 4.16 2.14 3.60
CA ASP A 39 4.25 3.45 4.21
C ASP A 39 4.52 3.22 5.70
N GLU A 40 5.69 3.63 6.18
CA GLU A 40 6.20 3.23 7.49
C GLU A 40 5.20 3.62 8.59
N GLU A 41 4.49 4.73 8.39
CA GLU A 41 3.39 5.20 9.23
C GLU A 41 2.25 4.17 9.31
N THR A 42 1.83 3.62 8.17
CA THR A 42 0.80 2.57 8.12
C THR A 42 1.25 1.28 8.81
N ALA A 43 2.51 0.85 8.62
CA ALA A 43 3.05 -0.34 9.27
C ALA A 43 3.13 -0.19 10.79
N VAL A 44 3.59 0.98 11.26
CA VAL A 44 3.69 1.30 12.68
C VAL A 44 2.29 1.38 13.30
N HIS A 45 1.31 1.93 12.59
CA HIS A 45 -0.07 1.99 13.08
C HIS A 45 -0.68 0.60 13.27
N GLU A 46 -0.47 -0.31 12.32
CA GLU A 46 -0.96 -1.70 12.41
C GLU A 46 -0.31 -2.46 13.59
N GLU A 47 1.00 -2.31 13.78
CA GLU A 47 1.72 -2.91 14.91
C GLU A 47 1.28 -2.34 16.27
N LEU A 48 1.09 -1.01 16.35
CA LEU A 48 0.58 -0.35 17.55
C LEU A 48 -0.83 -0.85 17.88
N GLN A 49 -1.73 -0.94 16.91
CA GLN A 49 -3.09 -1.48 17.15
C GLN A 49 -3.08 -2.95 17.57
N ARG A 50 -2.09 -3.75 17.16
CA ARG A 50 -1.98 -5.15 17.58
C ARG A 50 -1.58 -5.28 19.05
N VAL A 51 -0.76 -4.37 19.55
CA VAL A 51 -0.18 -4.44 20.91
C VAL A 51 -1.01 -3.64 21.92
N LEU A 52 -1.60 -2.52 21.48
CA LEU A 52 -2.35 -1.64 22.35
C LEU A 52 -3.81 -2.11 22.48
N GLU A 53 -4.25 -2.28 23.72
CA GLU A 53 -5.66 -2.52 24.06
C GLU A 53 -6.35 -1.18 24.31
N PRO A 54 -7.60 -0.98 23.83
CA PRO A 54 -8.37 0.21 24.16
C PRO A 54 -8.62 0.28 25.67
N ILE A 55 -8.51 1.48 26.23
CA ILE A 55 -8.78 1.69 27.66
C ILE A 55 -10.29 1.79 27.85
N GLU A 56 -10.85 0.76 28.46
CA GLU A 56 -12.30 0.67 28.72
C GLU A 56 -12.70 1.35 30.04
N ASP A 57 -11.75 1.57 30.94
CA ASP A 57 -11.98 2.14 32.26
C ASP A 57 -12.16 3.67 32.23
N GLU A 58 -13.22 4.16 32.86
CA GLU A 58 -13.60 5.59 32.81
C GLU A 58 -12.67 6.47 33.65
N GLU A 59 -12.17 5.97 34.79
CA GLU A 59 -11.23 6.70 35.64
C GLU A 59 -9.89 6.90 34.92
N THR A 60 -9.40 5.83 34.28
CA THR A 60 -8.16 5.84 33.50
C THR A 60 -8.24 6.78 32.30
N GLN A 61 -9.39 6.85 31.61
CA GLN A 61 -9.63 7.80 30.52
C GLN A 61 -9.58 9.26 31.00
N ILE A 62 -10.16 9.55 32.16
CA ILE A 62 -10.16 10.88 32.76
C ILE A 62 -8.75 11.30 33.17
N GLU A 63 -7.95 10.39 33.74
CA GLU A 63 -6.56 10.67 34.09
C GLU A 63 -5.68 10.93 32.86
N MET A 64 -5.85 10.16 31.79
CA MET A 64 -5.15 10.41 30.52
C MET A 64 -5.54 11.73 29.88
N ALA A 65 -6.82 12.10 29.93
CA ALA A 65 -7.28 13.39 29.41
C ALA A 65 -6.63 14.57 30.17
N LYS A 66 -6.56 14.49 31.51
CA LYS A 66 -5.89 15.49 32.34
C LYS A 66 -4.40 15.58 32.04
N PHE A 67 -3.72 14.44 31.92
CA PHE A 67 -2.29 14.40 31.59
C PHE A 67 -1.99 15.06 30.24
N HIS A 68 -2.84 14.83 29.23
CA HIS A 68 -2.69 15.42 27.90
C HIS A 68 -2.91 16.94 27.91
N GLU A 69 -3.87 17.44 28.71
CA GLU A 69 -4.12 18.87 28.89
C GLU A 69 -2.96 19.56 29.63
N GLU A 70 -2.39 18.92 30.65
CA GLU A 70 -1.24 19.45 31.41
C GLU A 70 0.05 19.48 30.58
N ALA A 71 0.27 18.48 29.71
CA ALA A 71 1.41 18.48 28.80
C ALA A 71 1.35 19.65 27.80
N ASN A 72 0.17 19.91 27.23
CA ASN A 72 -0.03 20.97 26.24
C ASN A 72 0.13 22.38 26.84
N LYS A 73 -0.22 22.57 28.11
CA LYS A 73 -0.03 23.84 28.85
C LYS A 73 1.43 24.11 29.25
N LYS A 74 2.29 23.09 29.21
CA LYS A 74 3.70 23.19 29.62
C LYS A 74 4.64 23.47 28.45
N ASP A 75 4.16 23.21 27.24
CA ASP A 75 4.83 23.49 25.96
C ASP A 75 4.45 24.87 25.38
N GLU A 76 3.61 25.65 26.07
CA GLU A 76 3.22 27.05 25.77
C GLU A 76 3.97 28.05 26.68
#